data_AF-A0A1Z9HD35-F1
#
_entry.id   AF-A0A1Z9HD35-F1
#
_cell.length_a   1.000
_cell.length_b   1.000
_cell.length_c   1.000
_cell.angle_alpha   90.00
_cell.angle_beta   90.00
_cell.angle_gamma   90.00
#
_symmetry.space_group_name_H-M   'P 1'
#
loop_
_entity.id
_entity.type
_entity.pdbx_description
1 polymer ?
#
loop_
_entity_poly.entity_id
_entity_poly.type
_entity_poly.pdbx_seq_one_letter_code
_entity_poly.pdbx_strand_id
1 'polypeptide(L)'
;GDHDALVSTLDGVLDEAMAAVDPRTLVDPKQAKKTLKSKSIDTLIDAAADRRLAEMLPELPEALTKRCVEELRAIPSLHHALTPLVKPDEDDLNRAFSLALDIAQEAPRAFKGRNTPAALIAAMAVVHDTAYQDRINENIAESGSLRELVPFLLSLPARRTTINGFLQMPPEALVHAVDLTIPASEGEWALTNYGARRGLTDLYHEVLYDWNHVLDGAPKELTRQGFSLRNVMNFGGVCADQAWFTTTVMEVRGIPAAVVVGRDATVGHAWVGWFEFAGRSARFNTDTGRYESYQKVPGLVKDPQTSGTIGEGRMGMLARFSPLDPRQRQLGRALRTVLTRVEARMNLTSEAPNADNADAVAPTTPTDRLNWIQAMLAVAPSDPGAWDIVSAASQEGAFADDTLNTLTDKLLAESSDAPDFALEVLEAMVGGLADAERAGKILERVAALLQNNRPDLAARALLAAGDAFQAAGQQDEAGKRYERIANSYANDGPWVLDAVRRVLDVLNDQNRLAARGPAYVESIFNRVKKPEFMSSEWARQSNWYQLGMLLSETLARTGRPGQGADVMRRLDGMLDRVGGVLERESNR
;
A
#
# COMPACT_ATOMS: atom_id res chain seq x y z
N GLY A 1 1.54 -31.29 -22.04
CA GLY A 1 0.62 -31.62 -23.14
C GLY A 1 -0.81 -31.37 -22.71
N ASP A 2 -1.17 -31.78 -21.49
CA ASP A 2 -2.48 -31.51 -20.88
C ASP A 2 -2.27 -30.69 -19.59
N HIS A 3 -2.74 -29.44 -19.59
CA HIS A 3 -2.60 -28.51 -18.47
C HIS A 3 -3.55 -28.87 -17.32
N ASP A 4 -4.79 -29.24 -17.64
CA ASP A 4 -5.82 -29.58 -16.66
C ASP A 4 -5.40 -30.83 -15.87
N ALA A 5 -4.80 -31.81 -16.55
CA ALA A 5 -4.22 -32.98 -15.90
C ALA A 5 -3.05 -32.62 -14.95
N LEU A 6 -2.22 -31.64 -15.31
CA LEU A 6 -1.13 -31.16 -14.45
C LEU A 6 -1.67 -30.45 -13.21
N VAL A 7 -2.64 -29.54 -13.38
CA VAL A 7 -3.29 -28.84 -12.26
C VAL A 7 -3.97 -29.82 -11.33
N SER A 8 -4.73 -30.78 -11.86
CA SER A 8 -5.38 -31.83 -11.07
C SER A 8 -4.37 -32.67 -10.29
N THR A 9 -3.23 -33.03 -10.90
CA THR A 9 -2.15 -33.74 -10.21
C THR A 9 -1.57 -32.90 -9.07
N LEU A 10 -1.31 -31.62 -9.30
CA LEU A 10 -0.73 -30.73 -8.30
C LEU A 10 -1.72 -30.36 -7.19
N ASP A 11 -3.01 -30.30 -7.50
CA ASP A 11 -4.09 -30.22 -6.51
C ASP A 11 -4.04 -31.42 -5.55
N GLY A 12 -3.89 -32.65 -6.09
CA GLY A 12 -3.73 -33.85 -5.27
C GLY A 12 -2.48 -33.81 -4.38
N VAL A 13 -1.34 -33.39 -4.92
CA VAL A 13 -0.09 -33.22 -4.14
C VAL A 13 -0.26 -32.18 -3.02
N LEU A 14 -0.93 -31.06 -3.30
CA LEU A 14 -1.22 -30.04 -2.30
C LEU A 14 -2.19 -30.57 -1.23
N ASP A 15 -3.22 -31.31 -1.62
CA ASP A 15 -4.18 -31.91 -0.70
C ASP A 15 -3.52 -32.93 0.25
N GLU A 16 -2.61 -33.76 -0.25
CA GLU A 16 -1.79 -34.67 0.57
C GLU A 16 -0.90 -33.91 1.56
N ALA A 17 -0.26 -32.83 1.10
CA ALA A 17 0.59 -31.99 1.95
C ALA A 17 -0.23 -31.28 3.04
N MET A 18 -1.42 -30.79 2.71
CA MET A 18 -2.37 -30.20 3.65
C MET A 18 -2.82 -31.21 4.71
N ALA A 19 -3.14 -32.45 4.31
CA ALA A 19 -3.55 -33.50 5.25
C ALA A 19 -2.45 -33.90 6.25
N ALA A 20 -1.18 -33.68 5.90
CA ALA A 20 -0.03 -33.94 6.77
C ALA A 20 0.25 -32.84 7.81
N VAL A 21 -0.53 -31.75 7.81
CA VAL A 21 -0.34 -30.59 8.69
C VAL A 21 -1.63 -30.28 9.43
N ASP A 22 -1.57 -30.30 10.77
CA ASP A 22 -2.66 -29.77 11.60
C ASP A 22 -2.43 -28.25 11.83
N PRO A 23 -3.24 -27.36 11.23
CA PRO A 23 -3.04 -25.91 11.34
C PRO A 23 -3.13 -25.40 12.79
N ARG A 24 -3.85 -26.09 13.68
CA ARG A 24 -3.98 -25.69 15.09
C ARG A 24 -2.65 -25.79 15.84
N THR A 25 -1.76 -26.67 15.39
CA THR A 25 -0.41 -26.81 15.99
C THR A 25 0.51 -25.64 15.65
N LEU A 26 0.22 -24.87 14.58
CA LEU A 26 0.92 -23.63 14.25
C LEU A 26 0.45 -22.46 15.13
N VAL A 27 -0.77 -22.53 15.66
CA VAL A 27 -1.34 -21.53 16.58
C VAL A 27 -0.92 -21.79 18.03
N ASP A 28 -0.77 -23.07 18.43
CA ASP A 28 -0.34 -23.44 19.77
C ASP A 28 1.14 -23.04 20.03
N PRO A 29 1.42 -22.11 20.96
CA PRO A 29 2.78 -21.66 21.25
C PRO A 29 3.74 -22.78 21.68
N LYS A 30 3.22 -23.87 22.26
CA LYS A 30 4.04 -25.02 22.69
C LYS A 30 4.47 -25.90 21.53
N GLN A 31 3.71 -25.91 20.43
CA GLN A 31 3.93 -26.79 19.29
C GLN A 31 4.46 -26.06 18.06
N ALA A 32 4.12 -24.79 17.88
CA ALA A 32 4.39 -24.00 16.68
C ALA A 32 5.85 -24.09 16.21
N LYS A 33 6.82 -23.96 17.13
CA LYS A 33 8.26 -24.03 16.79
C LYS A 33 8.68 -25.42 16.29
N LYS A 34 8.07 -26.49 16.81
CA LYS A 34 8.34 -27.87 16.37
C LYS A 34 7.66 -28.13 15.03
N THR A 35 6.39 -27.74 14.90
CA THR A 35 5.63 -27.89 13.65
C THR A 35 6.29 -27.13 12.51
N LEU A 36 6.67 -25.86 12.74
CA LEU A 36 7.32 -25.02 11.73
C LEU A 36 8.55 -25.71 11.14
N LYS A 37 9.34 -26.44 11.95
CA LYS A 37 10.55 -27.15 11.52
C LYS A 37 10.33 -28.56 10.96
N SER A 38 9.08 -28.99 10.84
CA SER A 38 8.76 -30.34 10.37
C SER A 38 8.93 -30.46 8.85
N LYS A 39 9.24 -31.68 8.40
CA LYS A 39 9.31 -31.99 6.96
C LYS A 39 7.98 -31.77 6.24
N SER A 40 6.85 -31.97 6.93
CA SER A 40 5.51 -31.70 6.38
C SER A 40 5.33 -30.23 5.97
N ILE A 41 5.94 -29.30 6.71
CA ILE A 41 5.93 -27.88 6.34
C ILE A 41 6.78 -27.61 5.10
N ASP A 42 7.92 -28.29 4.94
CA ASP A 42 8.74 -28.16 3.72
C ASP A 42 7.95 -28.67 2.50
N THR A 43 7.32 -29.84 2.61
CA THR A 43 6.45 -30.38 1.57
C THR A 43 5.28 -29.44 1.22
N LEU A 44 4.65 -28.82 2.23
CA LEU A 44 3.53 -27.90 2.01
C LEU A 44 3.98 -26.63 1.26
N ILE A 45 5.15 -26.08 1.60
CA ILE A 45 5.71 -24.91 0.92
C ILE A 45 5.99 -25.24 -0.55
N ASP A 46 6.67 -26.35 -0.82
CA ASP A 46 7.02 -26.78 -2.17
C ASP A 46 5.75 -27.04 -3.01
N ALA A 47 4.78 -27.76 -2.44
CA ALA A 47 3.52 -28.08 -3.13
C ALA A 47 2.70 -26.81 -3.44
N ALA A 48 2.62 -25.86 -2.50
CA ALA A 48 1.94 -24.59 -2.72
C ALA A 48 2.62 -23.76 -3.83
N ALA A 49 3.96 -23.70 -3.85
CA ALA A 49 4.70 -22.99 -4.89
C ALA A 49 4.55 -23.65 -6.26
N ASP A 50 4.61 -24.99 -6.36
CA ASP A 50 4.37 -25.72 -7.60
C ASP A 50 2.93 -25.48 -8.11
N ARG A 51 1.94 -25.54 -7.21
CA ARG A 51 0.53 -25.34 -7.57
C ARG A 51 0.25 -23.92 -8.04
N ARG A 52 0.84 -22.91 -7.39
CA ARG A 52 0.73 -21.51 -7.80
C ARG A 52 1.44 -21.26 -9.14
N LEU A 53 2.58 -21.89 -9.40
CA LEU A 53 3.22 -21.79 -10.71
C LEU A 53 2.32 -22.37 -11.81
N ALA A 54 1.71 -23.53 -11.56
CA ALA A 54 0.84 -24.19 -12.51
C ALA A 54 -0.30 -23.30 -12.98
N GLU A 55 -0.95 -22.57 -12.07
CA GLU A 55 -1.99 -21.56 -12.34
C GLU A 55 -1.62 -20.58 -13.46
N MET A 56 -0.36 -20.17 -13.54
CA MET A 56 0.11 -19.16 -14.50
C MET A 56 0.63 -19.75 -15.82
N LEU A 57 0.91 -21.06 -15.87
CA LEU A 57 1.49 -21.70 -17.06
C LEU A 57 0.66 -21.58 -18.35
N PRO A 58 -0.70 -21.59 -18.33
CA PRO A 58 -1.52 -21.44 -19.54
C PRO A 58 -1.34 -20.12 -20.26
N GLU A 59 -0.98 -19.08 -19.53
CA GLU A 59 -0.82 -17.72 -20.06
C GLU A 59 0.56 -17.50 -20.68
N LEU A 60 1.49 -18.44 -20.47
CA LEU A 60 2.85 -18.36 -20.97
C LEU A 60 2.98 -19.00 -22.37
N PRO A 61 3.88 -18.47 -23.23
CA PRO A 61 4.28 -19.16 -24.46
C PRO A 61 4.89 -20.54 -24.15
N GLU A 62 4.61 -21.55 -24.99
CA GLU A 62 5.04 -22.95 -24.77
C GLU A 62 6.54 -23.09 -24.45
N ALA A 63 7.39 -22.35 -25.16
CA ALA A 63 8.83 -22.37 -24.93
C ALA A 63 9.19 -21.90 -23.50
N LEU A 64 8.52 -20.85 -23.01
CA LEU A 64 8.73 -20.33 -21.67
C LEU A 64 8.10 -21.22 -20.61
N THR A 65 6.92 -21.79 -20.86
CA THR A 65 6.30 -22.81 -19.99
C THR A 65 7.29 -23.95 -19.70
N LYS A 66 7.97 -24.45 -20.73
CA LYS A 66 8.99 -25.50 -20.58
C LYS A 66 10.15 -25.04 -19.71
N ARG A 67 10.69 -23.84 -19.94
CA ARG A 67 11.76 -23.26 -19.12
C ARG A 67 11.32 -23.08 -17.66
N CYS A 68 10.10 -22.59 -17.41
CA CYS A 68 9.57 -22.48 -16.04
C CYS A 68 9.51 -23.84 -15.33
N VAL A 69 9.06 -24.90 -16.01
CA VAL A 69 8.99 -26.23 -15.39
C VAL A 69 10.37 -26.85 -15.17
N GLU A 70 11.31 -26.67 -16.12
CA GLU A 70 12.63 -27.31 -16.08
C GLU A 70 13.67 -26.50 -15.29
N GLU A 71 13.75 -25.19 -15.52
CA GLU A 71 14.78 -24.31 -14.96
C GLU A 71 14.36 -23.72 -13.62
N LEU A 72 13.14 -23.18 -13.47
CA LEU A 72 12.72 -22.52 -12.24
C LEU A 72 12.64 -23.51 -11.07
N ARG A 73 12.06 -24.69 -11.30
CA ARG A 73 12.00 -25.77 -10.28
C ARG A 73 13.39 -26.31 -9.90
N ALA A 74 14.36 -26.23 -10.81
CA ALA A 74 15.75 -26.57 -10.51
C ALA A 74 16.44 -25.54 -9.62
N ILE A 75 15.82 -24.37 -9.41
CA ILE A 75 16.28 -23.29 -8.53
C ILE A 75 15.20 -22.98 -7.46
N PRO A 76 15.01 -23.84 -6.45
CA PRO A 76 13.91 -23.71 -5.48
C PRO A 76 13.86 -22.34 -4.78
N SER A 77 15.02 -21.73 -4.49
CA SER A 77 15.06 -20.40 -3.88
C SER A 77 14.40 -19.33 -4.76
N LEU A 78 14.59 -19.41 -6.08
CA LEU A 78 13.99 -18.46 -7.03
C LEU A 78 12.52 -18.78 -7.23
N HIS A 79 12.17 -20.06 -7.36
CA HIS A 79 10.78 -20.51 -7.43
C HIS A 79 9.94 -20.00 -6.25
N HIS A 80 10.42 -20.20 -5.01
CA HIS A 80 9.74 -19.76 -3.79
C HIS A 80 9.72 -18.23 -3.59
N ALA A 81 10.57 -17.50 -4.31
CA ALA A 81 10.60 -16.04 -4.26
C ALA A 81 9.70 -15.42 -5.33
N LEU A 82 9.77 -15.91 -6.56
CA LEU A 82 9.12 -15.33 -7.74
C LEU A 82 7.63 -15.71 -7.83
N THR A 83 7.32 -17.01 -7.75
CA THR A 83 5.96 -17.49 -7.99
C THR A 83 4.89 -16.90 -7.06
N PRO A 84 5.12 -16.72 -5.74
CA PRO A 84 4.13 -16.06 -4.89
C PRO A 84 4.16 -14.53 -4.97
N LEU A 85 5.17 -13.94 -5.62
CA LEU A 85 5.29 -12.49 -5.83
C LEU A 85 4.53 -12.04 -7.08
N VAL A 86 4.53 -12.88 -8.13
CA VAL A 86 3.88 -12.59 -9.41
C VAL A 86 2.36 -12.49 -9.25
N LYS A 87 1.80 -11.44 -9.82
CA LYS A 87 0.38 -11.09 -9.85
C LYS A 87 -0.12 -11.17 -11.30
N PRO A 88 -0.82 -12.24 -11.69
CA PRO A 88 -1.20 -12.49 -13.08
C PRO A 88 -2.01 -11.36 -13.74
N ASP A 89 -2.84 -10.67 -12.96
CA ASP A 89 -3.70 -9.60 -13.46
C ASP A 89 -2.98 -8.23 -13.58
N GLU A 90 -1.75 -8.11 -13.04
CA GLU A 90 -1.02 -6.83 -12.93
C GLU A 90 0.37 -6.88 -13.59
N ASP A 91 1.04 -8.03 -13.61
CA ASP A 91 2.38 -8.22 -14.17
C ASP A 91 2.35 -8.76 -15.63
N ASP A 92 3.34 -8.39 -16.45
CA ASP A 92 3.60 -9.08 -17.73
C ASP A 92 4.31 -10.41 -17.44
N LEU A 93 3.50 -11.48 -17.30
CA LEU A 93 3.98 -12.82 -16.98
C LEU A 93 5.15 -13.29 -17.87
N ASN A 94 5.05 -13.07 -19.19
CA ASN A 94 6.08 -13.51 -20.13
C ASN A 94 7.41 -12.82 -19.84
N ARG A 95 7.37 -11.50 -19.62
CA ARG A 95 8.58 -10.72 -19.33
C ARG A 95 9.12 -10.99 -17.94
N ALA A 96 8.28 -11.06 -16.92
CA ALA A 96 8.71 -11.34 -15.55
C ALA A 96 9.44 -12.69 -15.45
N PHE A 97 8.84 -13.77 -15.97
CA PHE A 97 9.49 -15.09 -15.95
C PHE A 97 10.73 -15.15 -16.85
N SER A 98 10.69 -14.58 -18.05
CA SER A 98 11.86 -14.57 -18.94
C SER A 98 13.03 -13.83 -18.32
N LEU A 99 12.81 -12.63 -17.76
CA LEU A 99 13.84 -11.82 -17.12
C LEU A 99 14.47 -12.56 -15.94
N ALA A 100 13.66 -13.15 -15.06
CA ALA A 100 14.17 -13.90 -13.92
C ALA A 100 15.04 -15.09 -14.35
N LEU A 101 14.61 -15.86 -15.34
CA LEU A 101 15.32 -17.05 -15.83
C LEU A 101 16.59 -16.68 -16.59
N ASP A 102 16.56 -15.64 -17.41
CA ASP A 102 17.72 -15.17 -18.17
C ASP A 102 18.83 -14.69 -17.20
N ILE A 103 18.47 -13.92 -16.17
CA ILE A 103 19.42 -13.52 -15.11
C ILE A 103 19.97 -14.75 -14.37
N ALA A 104 19.10 -15.72 -14.06
CA ALA A 104 19.51 -16.91 -13.34
C ALA A 104 20.50 -17.78 -14.14
N GLN A 105 20.32 -17.84 -15.46
CA GLN A 105 21.17 -18.59 -16.38
C GLN A 105 22.59 -18.00 -16.51
N GLU A 106 22.74 -16.68 -16.39
CA GLU A 106 24.05 -16.02 -16.44
C GLU A 106 24.90 -16.29 -15.18
N ALA A 107 24.27 -16.55 -14.04
CA ALA A 107 24.94 -16.71 -12.74
C ALA A 107 24.47 -17.91 -11.91
N PRO A 108 24.49 -19.16 -12.43
CA PRO A 108 23.89 -20.32 -11.76
C PRO A 108 24.57 -20.68 -10.43
N ARG A 109 25.84 -20.28 -10.25
CA ARG A 109 26.56 -20.49 -8.99
C ARG A 109 26.10 -19.57 -7.86
N ALA A 110 25.46 -18.44 -8.17
CA ALA A 110 25.02 -17.46 -7.18
C ALA A 110 23.87 -17.99 -6.29
N PHE A 111 23.11 -18.97 -6.77
CA PHE A 111 21.99 -19.57 -6.03
C PHE A 111 22.41 -20.58 -4.96
N LYS A 112 23.72 -20.82 -4.77
CA LYS A 112 24.23 -21.75 -3.76
C LYS A 112 24.48 -21.04 -2.44
N GLY A 113 23.76 -21.45 -1.39
CA GLY A 113 24.00 -21.02 -0.01
C GLY A 113 23.09 -19.88 0.46
N ARG A 114 23.47 -19.26 1.59
CA ARG A 114 22.61 -18.29 2.32
C ARG A 114 22.54 -16.89 1.70
N ASN A 115 23.43 -16.57 0.76
CA ASN A 115 23.51 -15.28 0.08
C ASN A 115 23.04 -15.41 -1.38
N THR A 116 22.00 -16.20 -1.60
CA THR A 116 21.36 -16.35 -2.91
C THR A 116 20.69 -15.03 -3.33
N PRO A 117 20.82 -14.58 -4.59
CA PRO A 117 20.15 -13.38 -5.09
C PRO A 117 18.70 -13.63 -5.49
N ALA A 118 18.13 -14.80 -5.20
CA ALA A 118 16.79 -15.19 -5.66
C ALA A 118 15.68 -14.17 -5.36
N ALA A 119 15.63 -13.63 -4.15
CA ALA A 119 14.62 -12.61 -3.78
C ALA A 119 14.84 -11.29 -4.53
N LEU A 120 16.09 -10.89 -4.75
CA LEU A 120 16.46 -9.70 -5.51
C LEU A 120 16.06 -9.85 -6.99
N ILE A 121 16.36 -11.01 -7.59
CA ILE A 121 16.00 -11.31 -8.97
C ILE A 121 14.48 -11.36 -9.14
N ALA A 122 13.75 -11.95 -8.18
CA ALA A 122 12.29 -11.95 -8.20
C ALA A 122 11.69 -10.54 -8.16
N ALA A 123 12.20 -9.66 -7.28
CA ALA A 123 11.76 -8.27 -7.22
C ALA A 123 12.07 -7.51 -8.53
N MET A 124 13.28 -7.68 -9.08
CA MET A 124 13.66 -7.08 -10.36
C MET A 124 12.74 -7.55 -11.49
N ALA A 125 12.37 -8.82 -11.49
CA ALA A 125 11.54 -9.42 -12.51
C ALA A 125 10.12 -8.82 -12.57
N VAL A 126 9.51 -8.49 -11.43
CA VAL A 126 8.15 -7.94 -11.38
C VAL A 126 8.08 -6.42 -11.42
N VAL A 127 9.20 -5.71 -11.16
CA VAL A 127 9.25 -4.24 -11.27
C VAL A 127 9.65 -3.79 -12.68
N HIS A 128 10.51 -4.57 -13.33
CA HIS A 128 11.08 -4.26 -14.64
C HIS A 128 10.58 -5.18 -15.76
N ASP A 129 9.43 -5.83 -15.56
CA ASP A 129 8.69 -6.50 -16.63
C ASP A 129 8.11 -5.48 -17.63
N THR A 130 7.88 -4.24 -17.19
CA THR A 130 7.46 -3.12 -18.03
C THR A 130 8.50 -2.01 -18.04
N ALA A 131 8.35 -1.04 -18.95
CA ALA A 131 9.21 0.14 -18.94
C ALA A 131 8.89 0.95 -17.68
N TYR A 132 9.85 1.01 -16.75
CA TYR A 132 9.62 1.63 -15.45
C TYR A 132 9.97 3.11 -15.48
N GLN A 133 8.96 3.95 -15.23
CA GLN A 133 9.07 5.40 -15.16
C GLN A 133 8.22 5.96 -14.02
N ASP A 134 8.59 7.14 -13.53
CA ASP A 134 7.83 7.85 -12.54
C ASP A 134 7.67 9.33 -12.87
N ARG A 135 6.53 9.90 -12.49
CA ARG A 135 6.22 11.30 -12.76
C ARG A 135 6.42 12.11 -11.49
N ILE A 136 7.46 12.93 -11.47
CA ILE A 136 7.78 13.81 -10.36
C ILE A 136 7.36 15.24 -10.73
N ASN A 137 6.15 15.63 -10.31
CA ASN A 137 5.49 16.86 -10.71
C ASN A 137 5.36 16.98 -12.25
N GLU A 138 6.08 17.92 -12.86
CA GLU A 138 6.16 18.10 -14.31
C GLU A 138 7.29 17.31 -14.98
N ASN A 139 8.18 16.68 -14.20
CA ASN A 139 9.31 15.89 -14.69
C ASN A 139 8.95 14.40 -14.84
N ILE A 140 9.70 13.72 -15.71
CA ILE A 140 9.64 12.27 -15.90
C ILE A 140 11.01 11.70 -15.53
N ALA A 141 11.03 10.79 -14.56
CA ALA A 141 12.18 9.97 -14.20
C ALA A 141 12.03 8.61 -14.89
N GLU A 142 13.04 8.15 -15.62
CA GLU A 142 12.96 6.92 -16.40
C GLU A 142 14.12 6.00 -16.04
N SER A 143 13.81 4.72 -15.86
CA SER A 143 14.83 3.69 -15.72
C SER A 143 15.70 3.62 -16.98
N GLY A 144 17.00 3.36 -16.79
CA GLY A 144 17.90 3.10 -17.92
C GLY A 144 17.65 1.74 -18.57
N SER A 145 18.50 1.36 -19.52
CA SER A 145 18.43 0.03 -20.13
C SER A 145 18.63 -1.07 -19.09
N LEU A 146 17.78 -2.12 -19.12
CA LEU A 146 17.95 -3.31 -18.28
C LEU A 146 19.30 -3.99 -18.45
N ARG A 147 19.92 -3.88 -19.63
CA ARG A 147 21.28 -4.39 -19.88
C ARG A 147 22.32 -3.80 -18.92
N GLU A 148 22.14 -2.54 -18.52
CA GLU A 148 23.06 -1.85 -17.61
C GLU A 148 22.55 -1.91 -16.16
N LEU A 149 21.23 -1.77 -15.98
CA LEU A 149 20.60 -1.72 -14.67
C LEU A 149 20.69 -3.07 -13.92
N VAL A 150 20.48 -4.19 -14.61
CA VAL A 150 20.53 -5.53 -14.01
C VAL A 150 21.92 -5.83 -13.40
N PRO A 151 23.04 -5.70 -14.15
CA PRO A 151 24.37 -5.86 -13.57
C PRO A 151 24.66 -4.89 -12.42
N PHE A 152 24.16 -3.65 -12.50
CA PHE A 152 24.31 -2.67 -11.42
C PHE A 152 23.64 -3.14 -10.13
N LEU A 153 22.36 -3.52 -10.18
CA LEU A 153 21.60 -4.02 -9.02
C LEU A 153 22.23 -5.29 -8.43
N LEU A 154 22.65 -6.24 -9.28
CA LEU A 154 23.34 -7.45 -8.84
C LEU A 154 24.72 -7.18 -8.22
N SER A 155 25.32 -6.02 -8.49
CA SER A 155 26.59 -5.61 -7.87
C SER A 155 26.41 -5.09 -6.45
N LEU A 156 25.24 -4.54 -6.09
CA LEU A 156 24.99 -3.88 -4.81
C LEU A 156 25.32 -4.77 -3.59
N PRO A 157 24.92 -6.05 -3.52
CA PRO A 157 25.24 -6.91 -2.38
C PRO A 157 26.74 -7.03 -2.06
N ALA A 158 27.62 -6.85 -3.05
CA ALA A 158 29.06 -6.91 -2.86
C ALA A 158 29.67 -5.57 -2.41
N ARG A 159 28.89 -4.47 -2.46
CA ARG A 159 29.35 -3.14 -2.07
C ARG A 159 29.24 -2.95 -0.57
N ARG A 160 30.32 -2.42 0.04
CA ARG A 160 30.37 -2.11 1.48
C ARG A 160 29.37 -1.02 1.91
N THR A 161 28.84 -0.28 0.96
CA THR A 161 27.92 0.85 1.16
C THR A 161 26.45 0.42 1.23
N THR A 162 26.15 -0.79 0.76
CA THR A 162 24.82 -1.38 0.77
C THR A 162 24.47 -1.88 2.18
N ILE A 163 23.19 -1.77 2.55
CA ILE A 163 22.72 -2.19 3.87
C ILE A 163 23.00 -3.69 4.12
N ASN A 164 23.39 -3.99 5.36
CA ASN A 164 23.56 -5.38 5.79
C ASN A 164 22.21 -6.11 5.69
N GLY A 165 22.22 -7.34 5.19
CA GLY A 165 20.98 -8.13 5.10
C GLY A 165 20.20 -7.91 3.81
N PHE A 166 20.70 -7.12 2.85
CA PHE A 166 19.99 -6.83 1.59
C PHE A 166 19.47 -8.09 0.88
N LEU A 167 20.31 -9.13 0.73
CA LEU A 167 19.89 -10.40 0.12
C LEU A 167 19.00 -11.29 1.02
N GLN A 168 18.81 -10.92 2.28
CA GLN A 168 17.96 -11.65 3.23
C GLN A 168 16.56 -11.03 3.37
N MET A 169 16.32 -9.87 2.77
CA MET A 169 15.00 -9.24 2.73
C MET A 169 14.03 -10.09 1.87
N PRO A 170 12.73 -10.07 2.19
CA PRO A 170 11.73 -10.68 1.32
C PRO A 170 11.63 -9.94 -0.02
N PRO A 171 11.29 -10.63 -1.13
CA PRO A 171 11.11 -10.00 -2.43
C PRO A 171 10.11 -8.83 -2.41
N GLU A 172 9.03 -8.91 -1.63
CA GLU A 172 8.03 -7.85 -1.46
C GLU A 172 8.64 -6.54 -0.94
N ALA A 173 9.64 -6.62 -0.04
CA ALA A 173 10.34 -5.43 0.42
C ALA A 173 11.37 -4.95 -0.61
N LEU A 174 12.00 -5.88 -1.34
CA LEU A 174 13.00 -5.56 -2.35
C LEU A 174 12.40 -4.87 -3.58
N VAL A 175 11.10 -5.03 -3.85
CA VAL A 175 10.36 -4.27 -4.89
C VAL A 175 10.58 -2.76 -4.70
N HIS A 176 10.61 -2.27 -3.45
CA HIS A 176 10.83 -0.86 -3.08
C HIS A 176 12.32 -0.48 -2.92
N ALA A 177 13.23 -1.34 -3.35
CA ALA A 177 14.67 -1.07 -3.39
C ALA A 177 15.27 -1.21 -4.78
N VAL A 178 14.56 -1.87 -5.71
CA VAL A 178 14.97 -2.08 -7.10
C VAL A 178 14.23 -1.18 -8.08
N ASP A 179 13.31 -0.36 -7.60
CA ASP A 179 12.47 0.60 -8.33
C ASP A 179 13.22 1.87 -8.74
N LEU A 180 14.44 1.67 -9.25
CA LEU A 180 15.30 2.75 -9.70
C LEU A 180 14.75 3.38 -10.98
N THR A 181 14.22 4.60 -10.87
CA THR A 181 13.85 5.48 -11.99
C THR A 181 15.04 6.31 -12.51
N ILE A 182 16.21 5.69 -12.54
CA ILE A 182 17.47 6.28 -13.00
C ILE A 182 18.28 5.27 -13.82
N PRO A 183 19.16 5.73 -14.72
CA PRO A 183 20.13 4.85 -15.36
C PRO A 183 21.21 4.39 -14.37
N ALA A 184 21.84 3.26 -14.66
CA ALA A 184 22.91 2.69 -13.83
C ALA A 184 24.07 3.68 -13.58
N SER A 185 24.38 4.54 -14.56
CA SER A 185 25.41 5.59 -14.44
C SER A 185 25.09 6.62 -13.36
N GLU A 186 23.82 6.95 -13.14
CA GLU A 186 23.40 7.81 -12.04
C GLU A 186 23.43 7.08 -10.70
N GLY A 187 23.13 5.78 -10.68
CA GLY A 187 23.31 4.94 -9.49
C GLY A 187 24.78 4.89 -9.03
N GLU A 188 25.72 4.76 -9.97
CA GLU A 188 27.16 4.85 -9.68
C GLU A 188 27.57 6.23 -9.17
N TRP A 189 27.01 7.30 -9.74
CA TRP A 189 27.22 8.65 -9.24
C TRP A 189 26.70 8.79 -7.80
N ALA A 190 25.51 8.28 -7.49
CA ALA A 190 24.94 8.31 -6.16
C ALA A 190 25.81 7.55 -5.14
N LEU A 191 26.31 6.36 -5.49
CA LEU A 191 27.22 5.60 -4.63
C LEU A 191 28.54 6.31 -4.40
N THR A 192 29.08 6.97 -5.43
CA THR A 192 30.32 7.74 -5.33
C THR A 192 30.19 8.91 -4.38
N ASN A 193 29.07 9.64 -4.43
CA ASN A 193 28.87 10.86 -3.64
C ASN A 193 28.27 10.60 -2.24
N TYR A 194 27.41 9.58 -2.12
CA TYR A 194 26.60 9.34 -0.91
C TYR A 194 26.74 7.92 -0.34
N GLY A 195 27.46 7.01 -0.98
CA GLY A 195 27.56 5.61 -0.51
C GLY A 195 28.17 5.48 0.89
N ALA A 196 29.16 6.31 1.23
CA ALA A 196 29.77 6.35 2.56
C ALA A 196 29.03 7.27 3.56
N ARG A 197 28.02 8.02 3.10
CA ARG A 197 27.32 9.01 3.91
C ARG A 197 26.54 8.34 5.04
N ARG A 198 26.57 8.94 6.22
CA ARG A 198 25.66 8.64 7.33
C ARG A 198 24.59 9.74 7.38
N GLY A 199 23.41 9.46 7.92
CA GLY A 199 22.31 10.43 7.93
C GLY A 199 21.81 10.70 6.51
N LEU A 200 21.28 9.66 5.85
CA LEU A 200 20.66 9.83 4.52
C LEU A 200 19.38 10.68 4.59
N THR A 201 18.74 10.74 5.76
CA THR A 201 17.56 11.56 6.03
C THR A 201 17.82 13.05 5.80
N ASP A 202 19.05 13.51 6.00
CA ASP A 202 19.42 14.91 5.85
C ASP A 202 19.40 15.37 4.38
N LEU A 203 19.51 14.43 3.43
CA LEU A 203 19.53 14.72 1.98
C LEU A 203 18.28 15.46 1.52
N TYR A 204 17.13 15.19 2.16
CA TYR A 204 15.88 15.86 1.85
C TYR A 204 16.01 17.39 1.97
N HIS A 205 16.70 17.85 3.02
CA HIS A 205 16.90 19.28 3.28
C HIS A 205 18.16 19.84 2.60
N GLU A 206 19.05 19.01 2.06
CA GLU A 206 20.19 19.45 1.27
C GLU A 206 19.82 19.83 -0.16
N VAL A 207 18.81 19.17 -0.73
CA VAL A 207 18.22 19.60 -1.99
C VAL A 207 17.52 20.94 -1.75
N LEU A 208 17.99 22.00 -2.40
CA LEU A 208 17.48 23.36 -2.21
C LEU A 208 15.99 23.44 -2.57
N TYR A 209 15.21 24.15 -1.76
CA TYR A 209 13.79 24.35 -2.02
C TYR A 209 13.57 25.51 -2.99
N ASP A 210 12.86 25.27 -4.09
CA ASP A 210 12.55 26.27 -5.12
C ASP A 210 11.35 27.14 -4.69
N TRP A 211 11.65 28.17 -3.89
CA TRP A 211 10.65 29.14 -3.44
C TRP A 211 10.10 30.00 -4.58
N ASN A 212 10.86 30.22 -5.65
CA ASN A 212 10.36 31.00 -6.80
C ASN A 212 9.24 30.25 -7.51
N HIS A 213 9.37 28.93 -7.65
CA HIS A 213 8.28 28.09 -8.15
C HIS A 213 7.06 28.14 -7.22
N VAL A 214 7.24 27.96 -5.92
CA VAL A 214 6.13 27.86 -4.96
C VAL A 214 5.39 29.19 -4.77
N LEU A 215 6.12 30.30 -4.74
CA LEU A 215 5.57 31.63 -4.50
C LEU A 215 5.05 32.28 -5.78
N ASP A 216 5.82 32.22 -6.87
CA ASP A 216 5.55 33.00 -8.09
C ASP A 216 5.01 32.14 -9.24
N GLY A 217 4.97 30.81 -9.10
CA GLY A 217 4.55 29.89 -10.15
C GLY A 217 5.56 29.78 -11.31
N ALA A 218 6.80 30.23 -11.12
CA ALA A 218 7.83 30.17 -12.15
C ALA A 218 8.17 28.70 -12.51
N PRO A 219 8.43 28.35 -13.78
CA PRO A 219 8.91 27.01 -14.12
C PRO A 219 10.22 26.70 -13.39
N LYS A 220 10.33 25.52 -12.77
CA LYS A 220 11.55 25.09 -12.06
C LYS A 220 12.76 25.09 -12.99
N GLU A 221 13.89 25.60 -12.50
CA GLU A 221 15.13 25.57 -13.29
C GLU A 221 15.59 24.14 -13.54
N LEU A 222 15.39 23.24 -12.55
CA LEU A 222 15.56 21.80 -12.68
C LEU A 222 14.90 21.24 -13.95
N THR A 223 13.65 21.60 -14.21
CA THR A 223 12.87 21.13 -15.36
C THR A 223 13.51 21.59 -16.68
N ARG A 224 14.04 22.82 -16.72
CA ARG A 224 14.68 23.36 -17.93
C ARG A 224 16.03 22.71 -18.24
N GLN A 225 16.77 22.31 -17.20
CA GLN A 225 18.10 21.72 -17.32
C GLN A 225 18.07 20.20 -17.54
N GLY A 226 16.89 19.59 -17.44
CA GLY A 226 16.67 18.15 -17.52
C GLY A 226 16.73 17.47 -16.16
N PHE A 227 15.90 16.45 -15.97
CA PHE A 227 15.73 15.78 -14.68
C PHE A 227 16.78 14.67 -14.51
N SER A 228 17.61 14.78 -13.47
CA SER A 228 18.61 13.79 -13.03
C SER A 228 18.97 14.05 -11.57
N LEU A 229 19.52 13.07 -10.85
CA LEU A 229 19.98 13.25 -9.46
C LEU A 229 20.96 14.41 -9.33
N ARG A 230 21.91 14.51 -10.27
CA ARG A 230 22.89 15.61 -10.27
C ARG A 230 22.21 16.96 -10.41
N ASN A 231 21.22 17.08 -11.30
CA ASN A 231 20.52 18.34 -11.53
C ASN A 231 19.59 18.68 -10.37
N VAL A 232 18.93 17.70 -9.74
CA VAL A 232 18.14 17.95 -8.52
C VAL A 232 19.01 18.52 -7.40
N MET A 233 20.20 17.95 -7.19
CA MET A 233 21.15 18.48 -6.19
C MET A 233 21.64 19.89 -6.54
N ASN A 234 21.85 20.20 -7.82
CA ASN A 234 22.41 21.49 -8.25
C ASN A 234 21.39 22.62 -8.33
N PHE A 235 20.18 22.33 -8.80
CA PHE A 235 19.14 23.33 -9.10
C PHE A 235 18.00 23.33 -8.09
N GLY A 236 17.94 22.34 -7.20
CA GLY A 236 16.86 22.22 -6.23
C GLY A 236 15.53 21.80 -6.86
N GLY A 237 14.46 21.89 -6.07
CA GLY A 237 13.10 21.58 -6.48
C GLY A 237 12.12 21.80 -5.34
N VAL A 238 10.92 21.21 -5.42
CA VAL A 238 9.95 21.23 -4.32
C VAL A 238 9.94 19.89 -3.58
N CYS A 239 9.02 19.74 -2.62
CA CYS A 239 8.94 18.59 -1.72
C CYS A 239 9.03 17.22 -2.42
N ALA A 240 8.38 17.05 -3.59
CA ALA A 240 8.44 15.79 -4.33
C ALA A 240 9.81 15.52 -4.97
N ASP A 241 10.51 16.57 -5.44
CA ASP A 241 11.87 16.42 -5.99
C ASP A 241 12.88 16.09 -4.88
N GLN A 242 12.71 16.69 -3.69
CA GLN A 242 13.51 16.40 -2.49
C GLN A 242 13.28 14.96 -1.99
N ALA A 243 12.02 14.52 -1.97
CA ALA A 243 11.66 13.16 -1.60
C ALA A 243 12.25 12.14 -2.57
N TRP A 244 12.03 12.32 -3.88
CA TRP A 244 12.55 11.44 -4.92
C TRP A 244 14.06 11.30 -4.87
N PHE A 245 14.80 12.42 -4.78
CA PHE A 245 16.25 12.37 -4.68
C PHE A 245 16.73 11.54 -3.47
N THR A 246 16.09 11.75 -2.33
CA THR A 246 16.46 11.06 -1.08
C THR A 246 16.13 9.57 -1.15
N THR A 247 14.96 9.20 -1.66
CA THR A 247 14.52 7.79 -1.79
C THR A 247 15.42 7.06 -2.78
N THR A 248 15.72 7.65 -3.93
CA THR A 248 16.60 7.04 -4.93
C THR A 248 18.01 6.79 -4.39
N VAL A 249 18.57 7.70 -3.57
CA VAL A 249 19.86 7.46 -2.91
C VAL A 249 19.77 6.35 -1.86
N MET A 250 18.64 6.20 -1.17
CA MET A 250 18.40 5.09 -0.22
C MET A 250 18.28 3.74 -0.95
N GLU A 251 17.51 3.67 -2.04
CA GLU A 251 17.31 2.48 -2.88
C GLU A 251 18.64 1.98 -3.46
N VAL A 252 19.47 2.89 -3.97
CA VAL A 252 20.83 2.58 -4.46
C VAL A 252 21.73 1.98 -3.35
N ARG A 253 21.42 2.24 -2.08
CA ARG A 253 22.08 1.62 -0.91
C ARG A 253 21.37 0.36 -0.41
N GLY A 254 20.40 -0.14 -1.16
CA GLY A 254 19.62 -1.33 -0.85
C GLY A 254 18.63 -1.15 0.30
N ILE A 255 18.28 0.09 0.63
CA ILE A 255 17.28 0.40 1.67
C ILE A 255 15.94 0.54 0.98
N PRO A 256 14.93 -0.31 1.29
CA PRO A 256 13.58 -0.10 0.79
C PRO A 256 13.06 1.27 1.20
N ALA A 257 12.67 2.08 0.22
CA ALA A 257 12.22 3.45 0.42
C ALA A 257 11.08 3.78 -0.56
N ALA A 258 10.36 4.85 -0.30
CA ALA A 258 9.33 5.35 -1.18
C ALA A 258 9.09 6.83 -0.96
N VAL A 259 8.71 7.52 -2.04
CA VAL A 259 8.09 8.83 -1.95
C VAL A 259 6.69 8.64 -1.40
N VAL A 260 6.40 9.30 -0.28
CA VAL A 260 5.09 9.31 0.34
C VAL A 260 4.43 10.65 0.05
N VAL A 261 3.20 10.62 -0.44
CA VAL A 261 2.41 11.82 -0.71
C VAL A 261 1.17 11.85 0.19
N GLY A 262 0.79 13.03 0.67
CA GLY A 262 -0.42 13.18 1.46
C GLY A 262 -0.94 14.61 1.45
N ARG A 263 -2.17 14.79 1.92
CA ARG A 263 -2.84 16.10 1.94
C ARG A 263 -3.48 16.36 3.29
N ASP A 264 -3.09 17.45 3.94
CA ASP A 264 -3.72 17.92 5.16
C ASP A 264 -4.95 18.81 4.86
N ALA A 265 -5.42 19.58 5.83
CA ALA A 265 -6.53 20.51 5.65
C ALA A 265 -6.18 21.74 4.76
N THR A 266 -4.92 21.91 4.38
CA THR A 266 -4.39 23.10 3.70
C THR A 266 -3.80 22.78 2.33
N VAL A 267 -2.85 21.85 2.21
CA VAL A 267 -2.18 21.56 0.95
C VAL A 267 -1.55 20.16 0.89
N GLY A 268 -1.27 19.68 -0.32
CA GLY A 268 -0.50 18.46 -0.54
C GLY A 268 0.99 18.62 -0.21
N HIS A 269 1.61 17.53 0.21
CA HIS A 269 3.05 17.46 0.52
C HIS A 269 3.61 16.08 0.18
N ALA A 270 4.92 16.04 -0.07
CA ALA A 270 5.66 14.81 -0.32
C ALA A 270 6.85 14.69 0.63
N TRP A 271 7.03 13.51 1.23
CA TRP A 271 8.08 13.19 2.17
C TRP A 271 8.66 11.80 1.89
N VAL A 272 9.66 11.40 2.67
CA VAL A 272 10.37 10.14 2.48
C VAL A 272 9.87 9.12 3.50
N GLY A 273 9.45 7.97 3.00
CA GLY A 273 9.25 6.77 3.79
C GLY A 273 10.38 5.76 3.55
N TRP A 274 10.91 5.12 4.59
CA TRP A 274 11.99 4.14 4.43
C TRP A 274 11.98 3.07 5.52
N PHE A 275 12.56 1.91 5.23
CA PHE A 275 12.59 0.78 6.16
C PHE A 275 13.71 1.00 7.18
N GLU A 276 13.32 1.36 8.40
CA GLU A 276 14.24 1.50 9.52
C GLU A 276 14.37 0.17 10.26
N PHE A 277 15.49 -0.52 10.03
CA PHE A 277 15.80 -1.78 10.70
C PHE A 277 16.47 -1.55 12.07
N ALA A 278 15.92 -2.20 13.10
CA ALA A 278 16.45 -2.21 14.46
C ALA A 278 16.59 -3.66 14.97
N GLY A 279 17.65 -4.34 14.55
CA GLY A 279 17.91 -5.73 14.94
C GLY A 279 16.89 -6.70 14.34
N ARG A 280 15.94 -7.19 15.17
CA ARG A 280 14.88 -8.13 14.74
C ARG A 280 13.52 -7.45 14.53
N SER A 281 13.47 -6.13 14.57
CA SER A 281 12.30 -5.34 14.20
C SER A 281 12.66 -4.40 13.06
N ALA A 282 11.63 -3.97 12.34
CA ALA A 282 11.72 -2.87 11.39
C ALA A 282 10.38 -2.14 11.35
N ARG A 283 10.43 -0.85 11.03
CA ARG A 283 9.25 0.00 10.82
C ARG A 283 9.41 0.80 9.54
N PHE A 284 8.30 1.22 8.97
CA PHE A 284 8.31 2.22 7.90
C PHE A 284 8.40 3.61 8.53
N ASN A 285 9.62 4.15 8.58
CA ASN A 285 9.86 5.48 9.13
C ASN A 285 9.51 6.53 8.07
N THR A 286 8.62 7.45 8.44
CA THR A 286 8.10 8.50 7.56
C THR A 286 8.41 9.90 8.08
N ASP A 287 9.35 10.04 9.01
CA ASP A 287 9.67 11.30 9.67
C ASP A 287 10.49 12.26 8.77
N THR A 288 11.10 11.73 7.71
CA THR A 288 12.04 12.48 6.87
C THR A 288 11.30 13.40 5.91
N GLY A 289 11.40 14.71 6.17
CA GLY A 289 10.68 15.71 5.41
C GLY A 289 9.19 15.84 5.76
N ARG A 290 8.68 15.11 6.76
CA ARG A 290 7.25 15.16 7.16
C ARG A 290 7.00 16.26 8.19
N TYR A 291 6.45 17.38 7.73
CA TYR A 291 6.17 18.53 8.61
C TYR A 291 5.07 18.25 9.63
N GLU A 292 5.04 19.05 10.70
CA GLU A 292 4.13 18.88 11.84
C GLU A 292 2.66 18.73 11.44
N SER A 293 2.19 19.48 10.45
CA SER A 293 0.80 19.41 9.98
C SER A 293 0.44 18.09 9.29
N TYR A 294 1.44 17.32 8.82
CA TYR A 294 1.28 16.03 8.15
C TYR A 294 1.53 14.83 9.06
N GLN A 295 1.98 15.03 10.30
CA GLN A 295 2.27 13.95 11.26
C GLN A 295 1.04 13.08 11.57
N LYS A 296 -0.16 13.61 11.35
CA LYS A 296 -1.44 12.93 11.54
C LYS A 296 -2.22 12.83 10.23
N VAL A 297 -1.54 12.76 9.08
CA VAL A 297 -2.21 12.66 7.78
C VAL A 297 -1.74 11.37 7.12
N PRO A 298 -2.64 10.45 6.73
CA PRO A 298 -2.21 9.22 6.09
C PRO A 298 -1.50 9.53 4.77
N GLY A 299 -0.36 8.89 4.57
CA GLY A 299 0.41 8.93 3.35
C GLY A 299 -0.02 7.85 2.34
N LEU A 300 0.21 8.13 1.07
CA LEU A 300 0.06 7.22 -0.05
C LEU A 300 1.41 7.00 -0.71
N VAL A 301 1.66 5.78 -1.14
CA VAL A 301 2.90 5.32 -1.78
C VAL A 301 2.53 4.68 -3.12
N LYS A 302 3.32 4.94 -4.16
CA LYS A 302 3.23 4.18 -5.41
C LYS A 302 3.82 2.79 -5.18
N ASP A 303 3.09 1.75 -5.54
CA ASP A 303 3.60 0.38 -5.58
C ASP A 303 4.42 0.19 -6.87
N PRO A 304 5.74 -0.06 -6.78
CA PRO A 304 6.58 -0.18 -7.97
C PRO A 304 6.24 -1.35 -8.89
N GLN A 305 5.70 -2.44 -8.33
CA GLN A 305 5.32 -3.60 -9.14
C GLN A 305 4.09 -3.28 -10.00
N THR A 306 3.09 -2.63 -9.42
CA THR A 306 1.75 -2.51 -10.03
C THR A 306 1.49 -1.13 -10.63
N SER A 307 2.34 -0.15 -10.32
CA SER A 307 2.10 1.28 -10.49
C SER A 307 0.83 1.82 -9.79
N GLY A 308 0.15 0.98 -9.02
CA GLY A 308 -0.99 1.34 -8.19
C GLY A 308 -0.56 2.19 -6.99
N THR A 309 -1.55 2.62 -6.21
CA THR A 309 -1.32 3.37 -4.98
C THR A 309 -1.69 2.51 -3.78
N ILE A 310 -0.80 2.46 -2.80
CA ILE A 310 -0.99 1.76 -1.52
C ILE A 310 -0.85 2.74 -0.35
N GLY A 311 -1.50 2.46 0.78
CA GLY A 311 -1.36 3.28 1.99
C GLY A 311 0.01 3.11 2.66
N GLU A 312 0.51 4.15 3.33
CA GLU A 312 1.78 4.07 4.08
C GLU A 312 1.74 3.03 5.21
N GLY A 313 0.57 2.78 5.82
CA GLY A 313 0.41 1.73 6.82
C GLY A 313 0.68 0.33 6.27
N ARG A 314 0.36 0.08 5.00
CA ARG A 314 0.67 -1.19 4.32
C ARG A 314 2.19 -1.39 4.21
N MET A 315 2.93 -0.32 3.95
CA MET A 315 4.40 -0.31 4.02
C MET A 315 4.91 -0.54 5.44
N GLY A 316 4.23 0.00 6.46
CA GLY A 316 4.50 -0.27 7.88
C GLY A 316 4.42 -1.76 8.21
N MET A 317 3.37 -2.43 7.74
CA MET A 317 3.20 -3.88 7.90
C MET A 317 4.27 -4.67 7.14
N LEU A 318 4.57 -4.30 5.89
CA LEU A 318 5.64 -4.92 5.11
C LEU A 318 7.03 -4.76 5.76
N ALA A 319 7.31 -3.62 6.38
CA ALA A 319 8.51 -3.42 7.18
C ALA A 319 8.56 -4.40 8.35
N ARG A 320 7.46 -4.58 9.09
CA ARG A 320 7.35 -5.55 10.19
C ARG A 320 7.41 -7.01 9.73
N PHE A 321 7.00 -7.30 8.50
CA PHE A 321 7.11 -8.63 7.87
C PHE A 321 8.57 -8.96 7.49
N SER A 322 9.33 -7.95 7.10
CA SER A 322 10.70 -8.10 6.60
C SER A 322 11.68 -8.81 7.56
N PRO A 323 11.73 -8.55 8.87
CA PRO A 323 12.65 -9.21 9.79
C PRO A 323 12.14 -10.55 10.34
N LEU A 324 10.97 -11.05 9.92
CA LEU A 324 10.49 -12.39 10.31
C LEU A 324 11.50 -13.48 9.90
N ASP A 325 11.40 -14.68 10.47
CA ASP A 325 12.23 -15.79 10.00
C ASP A 325 11.91 -16.12 8.52
N PRO A 326 12.90 -16.39 7.66
CA PRO A 326 12.64 -16.69 6.25
C PRO A 326 11.64 -17.84 6.05
N ARG A 327 11.65 -18.84 6.93
CA ARG A 327 10.71 -19.97 6.86
C ARG A 327 9.30 -19.56 7.26
N GLN A 328 9.14 -18.62 8.19
CA GLN A 328 7.82 -18.03 8.49
C GLN A 328 7.27 -17.29 7.28
N ARG A 329 8.10 -16.49 6.59
CA ARG A 329 7.67 -15.76 5.38
C ARG A 329 7.27 -16.72 4.25
N GLN A 330 8.08 -17.75 4.00
CA GLN A 330 7.78 -18.77 2.99
C GLN A 330 6.49 -19.52 3.31
N LEU A 331 6.33 -19.97 4.56
CA LEU A 331 5.10 -20.63 4.98
C LEU A 331 3.89 -19.68 4.90
N GLY A 332 4.02 -18.41 5.31
CA GLY A 332 2.97 -17.41 5.19
C GLY A 332 2.43 -17.29 3.76
N ARG A 333 3.32 -17.19 2.76
CA ARG A 333 2.95 -17.20 1.34
C ARG A 333 2.28 -18.50 0.91
N ALA A 334 2.85 -19.64 1.30
CA ALA A 334 2.28 -20.95 0.98
C ALA A 334 0.85 -21.10 1.54
N LEU A 335 0.60 -20.56 2.74
CA LEU A 335 -0.72 -20.60 3.37
C LEU A 335 -1.77 -19.76 2.64
N ARG A 336 -1.36 -18.73 1.88
CA ARG A 336 -2.28 -18.00 0.98
C ARG A 336 -2.80 -18.94 -0.12
N THR A 337 -1.92 -19.69 -0.78
CA THR A 337 -2.31 -20.69 -1.79
C THR A 337 -3.13 -21.83 -1.19
N VAL A 338 -2.77 -22.30 0.01
CA VAL A 338 -3.56 -23.31 0.75
C VAL A 338 -4.98 -22.81 0.99
N LEU A 339 -5.17 -21.55 1.38
CA LEU A 339 -6.50 -20.99 1.62
C LEU A 339 -7.36 -20.94 0.35
N THR A 340 -6.78 -20.55 -0.79
CA THR A 340 -7.48 -20.65 -2.09
C THR A 340 -7.91 -22.08 -2.39
N ARG A 341 -7.07 -23.09 -2.09
CA ARG A 341 -7.42 -24.51 -2.25
C ARG A 341 -8.50 -24.97 -1.28
N VAL A 342 -8.45 -24.54 -0.02
CA VAL A 342 -9.49 -24.84 0.99
C VAL A 342 -10.84 -24.29 0.54
N GLU A 343 -10.88 -23.07 0.00
CA GLU A 343 -12.10 -22.43 -0.51
C GLU A 343 -12.65 -23.16 -1.74
N ALA A 344 -11.80 -23.54 -2.68
CA ALA A 344 -12.21 -24.35 -3.83
C ALA A 344 -12.86 -25.68 -3.39
N ARG A 345 -12.30 -26.35 -2.39
CA ARG A 345 -12.86 -27.59 -1.82
C ARG A 345 -14.19 -27.39 -1.08
N MET A 346 -14.39 -26.24 -0.42
CA MET A 346 -15.68 -25.90 0.17
C MET A 346 -16.75 -25.76 -0.92
N ASN A 347 -16.41 -25.12 -2.05
CA ASN A 347 -17.35 -24.87 -3.15
C ASN A 347 -17.74 -26.15 -3.91
N LEU A 348 -16.83 -27.12 -4.06
CA LEU A 348 -17.11 -28.43 -4.68
C LEU A 348 -18.23 -29.22 -3.98
N THR A 349 -18.47 -28.94 -2.69
CA THR A 349 -19.45 -29.68 -1.88
C THR A 349 -20.87 -29.12 -1.95
N SER A 350 -21.05 -28.04 -2.72
CA SER A 350 -22.37 -27.51 -3.10
C SER A 350 -23.03 -28.30 -4.24
N GLU A 351 -22.28 -29.15 -4.95
CA GLU A 351 -22.77 -30.10 -5.96
C GLU A 351 -22.61 -31.55 -5.47
N ALA A 352 -23.59 -32.42 -5.79
CA ALA A 352 -23.57 -33.81 -5.33
C ALA A 352 -22.46 -34.63 -6.04
N PRO A 353 -21.65 -35.42 -5.31
CA PRO A 353 -20.63 -36.25 -5.95
C PRO A 353 -21.25 -37.29 -6.90
N ASN A 354 -20.71 -37.40 -8.11
CA ASN A 354 -21.06 -38.43 -9.09
C ASN A 354 -20.09 -39.62 -9.02
N ALA A 355 -20.46 -40.72 -9.68
CA ALA A 355 -19.79 -42.03 -9.56
C ALA A 355 -18.31 -42.05 -10.01
N ASP A 356 -17.86 -41.03 -10.75
CA ASP A 356 -16.47 -40.89 -11.19
C ASP A 356 -15.54 -40.30 -10.10
N ASN A 357 -16.10 -39.76 -9.01
CA ASN A 357 -15.37 -39.14 -7.90
C ASN A 357 -15.21 -40.09 -6.70
N ALA A 358 -15.11 -41.40 -6.90
CA ALA A 358 -15.10 -42.40 -5.81
C ALA A 358 -13.89 -42.30 -4.85
N ASP A 359 -12.79 -41.65 -5.28
CA ASP A 359 -11.62 -41.31 -4.44
C ASP A 359 -11.71 -39.90 -3.81
N ALA A 360 -12.93 -39.35 -3.68
CA ALA A 360 -13.18 -37.96 -3.29
C ALA A 360 -12.36 -37.49 -2.08
N VAL A 361 -11.53 -36.48 -2.32
CA VAL A 361 -10.90 -35.64 -1.32
C VAL A 361 -11.98 -35.09 -0.37
N ALA A 362 -11.77 -35.20 0.94
CA ALA A 362 -12.79 -34.81 1.93
C ALA A 362 -13.22 -33.34 1.78
N PRO A 363 -14.51 -33.00 1.96
CA PRO A 363 -14.95 -31.61 2.06
C PRO A 363 -14.13 -30.84 3.11
N THR A 364 -13.82 -29.59 2.85
CA THR A 364 -13.38 -28.66 3.90
C THR A 364 -14.60 -27.93 4.49
N THR A 365 -14.54 -27.57 5.76
CA THR A 365 -15.62 -26.87 6.46
C THR A 365 -15.27 -25.40 6.71
N PRO A 366 -16.25 -24.52 7.02
CA PRO A 366 -15.97 -23.16 7.47
C PRO A 366 -15.02 -23.12 8.69
N THR A 367 -15.11 -24.11 9.57
CA THR A 367 -14.20 -24.28 10.71
C THR A 367 -12.76 -24.57 10.25
N ASP A 368 -12.57 -25.39 9.22
CA ASP A 368 -11.24 -25.67 8.65
C ASP A 368 -10.64 -24.42 8.01
N ARG A 369 -11.44 -23.66 7.24
CA ARG A 369 -11.03 -22.36 6.69
C ARG A 369 -10.55 -21.42 7.80
N LEU A 370 -11.33 -21.30 8.89
CA LEU A 370 -10.95 -20.46 10.02
C LEU A 370 -9.66 -20.94 10.70
N ASN A 371 -9.47 -22.25 10.87
CA ASN A 371 -8.23 -22.80 11.45
C ASN A 371 -6.99 -22.45 10.60
N TRP A 372 -7.10 -22.52 9.27
CA TRP A 372 -6.03 -22.14 8.36
C TRP A 372 -5.76 -20.63 8.34
N ILE A 373 -6.81 -19.79 8.41
CA ILE A 373 -6.66 -18.33 8.56
C ILE A 373 -5.92 -18.00 9.86
N GLN A 374 -6.29 -18.64 10.97
CA GLN A 374 -5.62 -18.45 12.26
C GLN A 374 -4.16 -18.90 12.22
N ALA A 375 -3.85 -20.02 11.55
CA ALA A 375 -2.49 -20.50 11.35
C ALA A 375 -1.65 -19.51 10.52
N MET A 376 -2.19 -18.98 9.43
CA MET A 376 -1.54 -17.97 8.59
C MET A 376 -1.18 -16.72 9.40
N LEU A 377 -2.15 -16.17 10.14
CA LEU A 377 -1.93 -15.01 10.99
C LEU A 377 -1.04 -15.31 12.20
N ALA A 378 -0.85 -16.57 12.60
CA ALA A 378 0.08 -16.95 13.67
C ALA A 378 1.52 -17.05 13.14
N VAL A 379 1.68 -17.52 11.91
CA VAL A 379 2.98 -17.69 11.25
C VAL A 379 3.56 -16.35 10.79
N ALA A 380 2.73 -15.52 10.16
CA ALA A 380 3.12 -14.25 9.57
C ALA A 380 2.07 -13.15 9.88
N PRO A 381 1.98 -12.68 11.13
CA PRO A 381 0.95 -11.72 11.55
C PRO A 381 1.07 -10.35 10.85
N SER A 382 2.29 -9.94 10.52
CA SER A 382 2.59 -8.67 9.86
C SER A 382 2.48 -8.72 8.32
N ASP A 383 2.09 -9.85 7.75
CA ASP A 383 1.93 -10.01 6.31
C ASP A 383 0.69 -9.26 5.80
N PRO A 384 0.83 -8.21 4.97
CA PRO A 384 -0.33 -7.50 4.41
C PRO A 384 -1.26 -8.41 3.60
N GLY A 385 -0.69 -9.34 2.81
CA GLY A 385 -1.47 -10.25 1.96
C GLY A 385 -2.27 -11.28 2.75
N ALA A 386 -1.86 -11.58 3.98
CA ALA A 386 -2.65 -12.44 4.88
C ALA A 386 -3.93 -11.72 5.35
N TRP A 387 -3.85 -10.41 5.58
CA TRP A 387 -5.00 -9.61 5.99
C TRP A 387 -5.96 -9.32 4.83
N ASP A 388 -5.49 -9.24 3.58
CA ASP A 388 -6.36 -9.17 2.41
C ASP A 388 -7.31 -10.39 2.34
N ILE A 389 -6.77 -11.59 2.58
CA ILE A 389 -7.56 -12.84 2.63
C ILE A 389 -8.56 -12.82 3.79
N VAL A 390 -8.17 -12.28 4.96
CA VAL A 390 -9.09 -12.11 6.10
C VAL A 390 -10.23 -11.16 5.73
N SER A 391 -9.93 -10.04 5.07
CA SER A 391 -10.98 -9.11 4.62
C SER A 391 -11.92 -9.73 3.59
N ALA A 392 -11.40 -10.46 2.60
CA ALA A 392 -12.22 -11.17 1.63
C ALA A 392 -13.14 -12.21 2.29
N ALA A 393 -12.59 -13.03 3.21
CA ALA A 393 -13.38 -13.99 3.97
C ALA A 393 -14.46 -13.33 4.84
N SER A 394 -14.15 -12.16 5.43
CA SER A 394 -15.13 -11.39 6.20
C SER A 394 -16.27 -10.88 5.31
N GLN A 395 -15.97 -10.42 4.09
CA GLN A 395 -16.98 -9.93 3.14
C GLN A 395 -17.96 -11.01 2.69
N GLU A 396 -17.51 -12.26 2.66
CA GLU A 396 -18.36 -13.43 2.39
C GLU A 396 -19.20 -13.88 3.60
N GLY A 397 -19.10 -13.17 4.73
CA GLY A 397 -19.82 -13.51 5.96
C GLY A 397 -19.24 -14.73 6.70
N ALA A 398 -17.96 -15.07 6.48
CA ALA A 398 -17.35 -16.27 7.05
C ALA A 398 -17.20 -16.24 8.59
N PHE A 399 -17.35 -15.08 9.23
CA PHE A 399 -17.02 -14.89 10.65
C PHE A 399 -18.21 -14.51 11.53
N ALA A 400 -18.34 -15.24 12.65
CA ALA A 400 -19.20 -14.87 13.78
C ALA A 400 -18.61 -13.66 14.54
N ASP A 401 -19.43 -13.00 15.36
CA ASP A 401 -19.05 -11.78 16.12
C ASP A 401 -17.80 -11.94 16.96
N ASP A 402 -17.71 -13.01 17.75
CA ASP A 402 -16.55 -13.27 18.61
C ASP A 402 -15.26 -13.43 17.79
N THR A 403 -15.37 -14.01 16.59
CA THR A 403 -14.23 -14.17 15.68
C THR A 403 -13.82 -12.84 15.07
N LEU A 404 -14.78 -12.04 14.59
CA LEU A 404 -14.51 -10.69 14.08
C LEU A 404 -13.86 -9.80 15.13
N ASN A 405 -14.36 -9.82 16.36
CA ASN A 405 -13.79 -9.05 17.46
C ASN A 405 -12.34 -9.49 17.76
N THR A 406 -12.09 -10.81 17.80
CA THR A 406 -10.74 -11.34 18.01
C THR A 406 -9.78 -10.95 16.88
N LEU A 407 -10.23 -11.02 15.62
CA LEU A 407 -9.44 -10.61 14.46
C LEU A 407 -9.17 -9.11 14.45
N THR A 408 -10.17 -8.30 14.80
CA THR A 408 -10.05 -6.84 14.94
C THR A 408 -9.01 -6.48 16.00
N ASP A 409 -9.07 -7.11 17.18
CA ASP A 409 -8.13 -6.84 18.26
C ASP A 409 -6.70 -7.25 17.89
N LYS A 410 -6.56 -8.40 17.20
CA LYS A 410 -5.27 -8.86 16.68
C LYS A 410 -4.69 -7.90 15.64
N LEU A 411 -5.52 -7.43 14.71
CA LEU A 411 -5.14 -6.46 13.68
C LEU A 411 -4.66 -5.15 14.31
N LEU A 412 -5.46 -4.57 15.23
CA LEU A 412 -5.11 -3.33 15.93
C LEU A 412 -3.81 -3.45 16.74
N ALA A 413 -3.56 -4.62 17.35
CA ALA A 413 -2.31 -4.87 18.06
C ALA A 413 -1.11 -4.97 17.10
N GLU A 414 -1.27 -5.72 16.02
CA GLU A 414 -0.19 -5.95 15.05
C GLU A 414 0.14 -4.70 14.23
N SER A 415 -0.85 -3.86 13.91
CA SER A 415 -0.65 -2.61 13.15
C SER A 415 -0.63 -1.37 14.05
N SER A 416 -0.17 -1.51 15.31
CA SER A 416 -0.21 -0.43 16.30
C SER A 416 0.60 0.83 15.92
N ASP A 417 1.66 0.67 15.13
CA ASP A 417 2.47 1.74 14.52
C ASP A 417 2.04 2.08 13.08
N ALA A 418 1.02 1.38 12.55
CA ALA A 418 0.42 1.57 11.24
C ALA A 418 -1.14 1.54 11.33
N PRO A 419 -1.76 2.42 12.15
CA PRO A 419 -3.20 2.33 12.44
C PRO A 419 -4.11 2.59 11.22
N ASP A 420 -3.59 3.24 10.18
CA ASP A 420 -4.25 3.43 8.89
C ASP A 420 -4.40 2.11 8.12
N PHE A 421 -3.45 1.18 8.25
CA PHE A 421 -3.61 -0.19 7.70
C PHE A 421 -4.73 -0.95 8.40
N ALA A 422 -4.81 -0.89 9.73
CA ALA A 422 -5.93 -1.49 10.45
C ALA A 422 -7.27 -0.95 9.95
N LEU A 423 -7.36 0.36 9.74
CA LEU A 423 -8.59 0.97 9.25
C LEU A 423 -8.92 0.52 7.82
N GLU A 424 -7.93 0.48 6.91
CA GLU A 424 -8.10 -0.05 5.54
C GLU A 424 -8.67 -1.48 5.56
N VAL A 425 -8.06 -2.38 6.33
CA VAL A 425 -8.51 -3.77 6.41
C VAL A 425 -9.90 -3.88 7.06
N LEU A 426 -10.18 -3.08 8.10
CA LEU A 426 -11.48 -3.10 8.78
C LEU A 426 -12.60 -2.54 7.90
N GLU A 427 -12.33 -1.48 7.13
CA GLU A 427 -13.26 -0.97 6.11
C GLU A 427 -13.61 -2.05 5.09
N ALA A 428 -12.60 -2.79 4.60
CA ALA A 428 -12.82 -3.92 3.71
C ALA A 428 -13.63 -5.03 4.39
N MET A 429 -13.29 -5.42 5.62
CA MET A 429 -13.98 -6.47 6.39
C MET A 429 -15.46 -6.15 6.61
N VAL A 430 -15.81 -4.90 6.91
CA VAL A 430 -17.20 -4.50 7.18
C VAL A 430 -18.00 -4.20 5.91
N GLY A 431 -17.34 -3.86 4.80
CA GLY A 431 -18.00 -3.54 3.53
C GLY A 431 -18.87 -4.66 2.95
N GLY A 432 -18.61 -5.93 3.32
CA GLY A 432 -19.45 -7.07 2.93
C GLY A 432 -20.49 -7.50 3.96
N LEU A 433 -20.60 -6.80 5.11
CA LEU A 433 -21.63 -7.12 6.09
C LEU A 433 -22.99 -6.57 5.63
N ALA A 434 -24.00 -7.46 5.55
CA ALA A 434 -25.37 -7.05 5.26
C ALA A 434 -26.02 -6.21 6.39
N ASP A 435 -25.51 -6.34 7.61
CA ASP A 435 -25.99 -5.60 8.78
C ASP A 435 -25.18 -4.30 8.96
N ALA A 436 -25.78 -3.19 8.54
CA ALA A 436 -25.17 -1.86 8.68
C ALA A 436 -25.00 -1.41 10.13
N GLU A 437 -25.84 -1.88 11.07
CA GLU A 437 -25.67 -1.56 12.49
C GLU A 437 -24.42 -2.25 13.04
N ARG A 438 -24.20 -3.50 12.64
CA ARG A 438 -22.98 -4.25 12.96
C ARG A 438 -21.73 -3.58 12.37
N ALA A 439 -21.76 -3.23 11.09
CA ALA A 439 -20.66 -2.52 10.41
C ALA A 439 -20.35 -1.17 11.09
N GLY A 440 -21.38 -0.37 11.36
CA GLY A 440 -21.27 0.92 12.02
C GLY A 440 -20.67 0.82 13.42
N LYS A 441 -21.09 -0.16 14.23
CA LYS A 441 -20.54 -0.38 15.60
C LYS A 441 -19.05 -0.70 15.60
N ILE A 442 -18.58 -1.54 14.67
CA ILE A 442 -17.15 -1.87 14.54
C ILE A 442 -16.35 -0.61 14.21
N LEU A 443 -16.79 0.16 13.22
CA LEU A 443 -16.09 1.38 12.78
C LEU A 443 -16.13 2.49 13.84
N GLU A 444 -17.22 2.62 14.58
CA GLU A 444 -17.32 3.55 15.72
C GLU A 444 -16.38 3.19 16.87
N ARG A 445 -16.25 1.89 17.16
CA ARG A 445 -15.29 1.39 18.15
C ARG A 445 -13.87 1.79 17.74
N VAL A 446 -13.51 1.61 16.47
CA VAL A 446 -12.21 2.01 15.93
C VAL A 446 -12.02 3.52 16.01
N ALA A 447 -13.03 4.31 15.63
CA ALA A 447 -12.99 5.76 15.73
C ALA A 447 -12.74 6.23 17.18
N ALA A 448 -13.38 5.59 18.16
CA ALA A 448 -13.20 5.91 19.58
C ALA A 448 -11.78 5.60 20.09
N LEU A 449 -11.13 4.56 19.57
CA LEU A 449 -9.74 4.22 19.89
C LEU A 449 -8.75 5.22 19.27
N LEU A 450 -9.06 5.73 18.07
CA LEU A 450 -8.17 6.61 17.31
C LEU A 450 -8.33 8.10 17.66
N GLN A 451 -9.48 8.54 18.20
CA GLN A 451 -9.83 9.97 18.35
C GLN A 451 -8.79 10.86 19.04
N ASN A 452 -8.01 10.33 19.99
CA ASN A 452 -7.01 11.11 20.72
C ASN A 452 -5.66 11.18 20.02
N ASN A 453 -5.27 10.13 19.30
CA ASN A 453 -3.93 9.99 18.72
C ASN A 453 -3.92 10.24 17.21
N ARG A 454 -4.97 9.79 16.51
CA ARG A 454 -5.19 9.88 15.05
C ARG A 454 -6.61 10.38 14.77
N PRO A 455 -6.94 11.64 15.10
CA PRO A 455 -8.26 12.23 14.85
C PRO A 455 -8.65 12.21 13.37
N ASP A 456 -7.68 12.27 12.47
CA ASP A 456 -7.85 12.08 11.03
C ASP A 456 -8.43 10.70 10.69
N LEU A 457 -7.88 9.62 11.25
CA LEU A 457 -8.38 8.26 11.02
C LEU A 457 -9.68 8.02 11.76
N ALA A 458 -9.90 8.65 12.91
CA ALA A 458 -11.19 8.62 13.60
C ALA A 458 -12.30 9.26 12.74
N ALA A 459 -12.00 10.36 12.05
CA ALA A 459 -12.91 10.97 11.10
C ALA A 459 -13.18 10.06 9.89
N ARG A 460 -12.15 9.42 9.32
CA ARG A 460 -12.31 8.43 8.24
C ARG A 460 -13.17 7.23 8.67
N ALA A 461 -12.92 6.66 9.85
CA ALA A 461 -13.72 5.57 10.38
C ALA A 461 -15.20 5.96 10.59
N LEU A 462 -15.46 7.18 11.08
CA LEU A 462 -16.84 7.70 11.17
C LEU A 462 -17.48 7.94 9.80
N LEU A 463 -16.68 8.32 8.80
CA LEU A 463 -17.16 8.52 7.43
C LEU A 463 -17.62 7.18 6.85
N ALA A 464 -16.78 6.15 6.97
CA ALA A 464 -17.11 4.78 6.57
C ALA A 464 -18.33 4.23 7.34
N ALA A 465 -18.45 4.55 8.65
CA ALA A 465 -19.61 4.14 9.44
C ALA A 465 -20.90 4.80 8.92
N GLY A 466 -20.83 6.10 8.60
CA GLY A 466 -21.94 6.82 7.98
C GLY A 466 -22.31 6.24 6.62
N ASP A 467 -21.31 5.89 5.79
CA ASP A 467 -21.52 5.28 4.47
C ASP A 467 -22.25 3.94 4.58
N ALA A 468 -21.91 3.11 5.58
CA ALA A 468 -22.62 1.87 5.86
C ALA A 468 -24.09 2.10 6.22
N PHE A 469 -24.39 3.07 7.10
CA PHE A 469 -25.77 3.43 7.44
C PHE A 469 -26.54 4.00 6.25
N GLN A 470 -25.89 4.82 5.42
CA GLN A 470 -26.49 5.40 4.23
C GLN A 470 -26.85 4.32 3.22
N ALA A 471 -25.96 3.35 2.99
CA ALA A 471 -26.21 2.22 2.09
C ALA A 471 -27.40 1.35 2.55
N ALA A 472 -27.66 1.27 3.86
CA ALA A 472 -28.83 0.61 4.43
C ALA A 472 -30.10 1.48 4.50
N GLY A 473 -30.08 2.69 3.93
CA GLY A 473 -31.21 3.62 3.95
C GLY A 473 -31.48 4.28 5.30
N GLN A 474 -30.57 4.15 6.27
CA GLN A 474 -30.67 4.74 7.61
C GLN A 474 -30.11 6.17 7.63
N GLN A 475 -30.73 7.06 6.84
CA GLN A 475 -30.26 8.43 6.59
C GLN A 475 -30.02 9.27 7.85
N ASP A 476 -30.87 9.14 8.87
CA ASP A 476 -30.71 9.87 10.13
C ASP A 476 -29.48 9.41 10.92
N GLU A 477 -29.18 8.11 10.90
CA GLU A 477 -27.98 7.57 11.56
C GLU A 477 -26.72 7.95 10.80
N ALA A 478 -26.75 7.89 9.46
CA ALA A 478 -25.66 8.35 8.60
C ALA A 478 -25.35 9.84 8.81
N GLY A 479 -26.40 10.68 8.77
CA GLY A 479 -26.30 12.12 9.00
C GLY A 479 -25.62 12.48 10.32
N LYS A 480 -25.94 11.79 11.42
CA LYS A 480 -25.31 12.02 12.73
C LYS A 480 -23.79 11.82 12.69
N ARG A 481 -23.29 10.84 11.92
CA ARG A 481 -21.84 10.54 11.84
C ARG A 481 -21.14 11.58 10.98
N TYR A 482 -21.71 11.92 9.83
CA TYR A 482 -21.17 12.98 8.98
C TYR A 482 -21.14 14.34 9.70
N GLU A 483 -22.22 14.69 10.42
CA GLU A 483 -22.28 15.91 11.23
C GLU A 483 -21.24 15.91 12.36
N ARG A 484 -20.98 14.75 12.99
CA ARG A 484 -19.91 14.62 14.00
C ARG A 484 -18.55 14.93 13.40
N ILE A 485 -18.26 14.49 12.18
CA ILE A 485 -17.01 14.80 11.48
C ILE A 485 -16.87 16.30 11.27
N ALA A 486 -17.88 16.92 10.67
CA ALA A 486 -17.88 18.36 10.42
C ALA A 486 -17.76 19.20 11.70
N ASN A 487 -18.26 18.70 12.82
CA ASN A 487 -18.24 19.41 14.09
C ASN A 487 -16.97 19.20 14.92
N SER A 488 -16.35 18.01 14.85
CA SER A 488 -15.24 17.65 15.74
C SER A 488 -13.89 17.57 15.04
N TYR A 489 -13.87 17.35 13.72
CA TYR A 489 -12.66 17.03 12.96
C TYR A 489 -12.48 17.93 11.73
N ALA A 490 -13.06 19.14 11.74
CA ALA A 490 -13.10 20.03 10.58
C ALA A 490 -11.70 20.43 10.04
N ASN A 491 -10.68 20.38 10.90
CA ASN A 491 -9.29 20.70 10.57
C ASN A 491 -8.36 19.47 10.67
N ASP A 492 -8.89 18.29 11.00
CA ASP A 492 -8.10 17.07 11.21
C ASP A 492 -8.09 16.22 9.94
N GLY A 493 -7.26 16.62 8.99
CA GLY A 493 -7.12 15.98 7.68
C GLY A 493 -8.16 16.43 6.64
N PRO A 494 -8.35 15.65 5.57
CA PRO A 494 -9.14 16.07 4.40
C PRO A 494 -10.65 15.78 4.50
N TRP A 495 -11.11 15.11 5.54
CA TRP A 495 -12.42 14.42 5.56
C TRP A 495 -13.65 15.34 5.69
N VAL A 496 -13.46 16.58 6.15
CA VAL A 496 -14.58 17.52 6.41
C VAL A 496 -15.40 17.80 5.15
N LEU A 497 -14.76 17.93 3.99
CA LEU A 497 -15.44 18.27 2.74
C LEU A 497 -16.39 17.15 2.34
N ASP A 498 -15.91 15.91 2.43
CA ASP A 498 -16.68 14.71 2.09
C ASP A 498 -17.83 14.48 3.06
N ALA A 499 -17.60 14.72 4.35
CA ALA A 499 -18.65 14.68 5.36
C ALA A 499 -19.74 15.73 5.10
N VAL A 500 -19.36 16.98 4.82
CA VAL A 500 -20.33 18.05 4.54
C VAL A 500 -21.13 17.76 3.28
N ARG A 501 -20.50 17.25 2.21
CA ARG A 501 -21.20 16.82 0.99
C ARG A 501 -22.25 15.75 1.29
N ARG A 502 -21.89 14.72 2.05
CA ARG A 502 -22.83 13.65 2.44
C ARG A 502 -23.96 14.15 3.34
N VAL A 503 -23.74 15.13 4.21
CA VAL A 503 -24.84 15.79 4.95
C VAL A 503 -25.78 16.52 3.99
N LEU A 504 -25.25 17.20 2.96
CA LEU A 504 -26.09 17.86 1.96
C LEU A 504 -26.92 16.85 1.16
N ASP A 505 -26.37 15.68 0.85
CA ASP A 505 -27.10 14.61 0.17
C ASP A 505 -28.24 14.08 1.06
N VAL A 506 -27.97 13.80 2.34
CA VAL A 506 -29.01 13.44 3.32
C VAL A 506 -30.10 14.52 3.42
N LEU A 507 -29.71 15.79 3.49
CA LEU A 507 -30.69 16.90 3.51
C LEU A 507 -31.48 17.00 2.21
N ASN A 508 -30.87 16.69 1.07
CA ASN A 508 -31.54 16.68 -0.22
C ASN A 508 -32.58 15.57 -0.29
N ASP A 509 -32.22 14.36 0.12
CA ASP A 509 -33.15 13.22 0.15
C ASP A 509 -34.34 13.47 1.09
N GLN A 510 -34.11 14.19 2.19
CA GLN A 510 -35.15 14.62 3.13
C GLN A 510 -35.96 15.84 2.66
N ASN A 511 -35.71 16.40 1.47
CA ASN A 511 -36.29 17.64 0.95
C ASN A 511 -36.05 18.88 1.85
N ARG A 512 -34.93 18.90 2.58
CA ARG A 512 -34.53 19.95 3.53
C ARG A 512 -33.32 20.76 3.07
N LEU A 513 -32.73 20.44 1.92
CA LEU A 513 -31.54 21.12 1.38
C LEU A 513 -31.73 22.64 1.27
N ALA A 514 -32.84 23.10 0.68
CA ALA A 514 -33.10 24.54 0.52
C ALA A 514 -33.24 25.27 1.86
N ALA A 515 -33.83 24.61 2.86
CA ALA A 515 -34.09 25.21 4.17
C ALA A 515 -32.86 25.22 5.09
N ARG A 516 -32.00 24.19 5.02
CA ARG A 516 -30.90 23.97 5.99
C ARG A 516 -29.50 23.96 5.37
N GLY A 517 -29.37 23.56 4.11
CA GLY A 517 -28.08 23.33 3.45
C GLY A 517 -27.14 24.54 3.50
N PRO A 518 -27.54 25.72 2.99
CA PRO A 518 -26.67 26.91 2.99
C PRO A 518 -26.17 27.29 4.39
N ALA A 519 -27.08 27.34 5.38
CA ALA A 519 -26.73 27.69 6.75
C ALA A 519 -25.79 26.65 7.39
N TYR A 520 -25.97 25.36 7.05
CA TYR A 520 -25.11 24.30 7.51
C TYR A 520 -23.68 24.47 6.97
N VAL A 521 -23.49 24.58 5.65
CA VAL A 521 -22.16 24.74 5.05
C VAL A 521 -21.48 26.02 5.55
N GLU A 522 -22.23 27.12 5.64
CA GLU A 522 -21.73 28.39 6.16
C GLU A 522 -21.22 28.27 7.60
N SER A 523 -21.92 27.52 8.46
CA SER A 523 -21.48 27.30 9.84
C SER A 523 -20.14 26.57 9.94
N ILE A 524 -19.87 25.62 9.03
CA ILE A 524 -18.60 24.88 8.99
C ILE A 524 -17.51 25.72 8.33
N PHE A 525 -17.81 26.38 7.22
CA PHE A 525 -16.89 27.27 6.51
C PHE A 525 -16.31 28.37 7.42
N ASN A 526 -17.12 28.92 8.33
CA ASN A 526 -16.68 29.94 9.28
C ASN A 526 -15.79 29.38 10.43
N ARG A 527 -15.69 28.06 10.59
CA ARG A 527 -14.91 27.39 11.65
C ARG A 527 -13.62 26.74 11.15
N VAL A 528 -13.56 26.41 9.87
CA VAL A 528 -12.36 25.80 9.26
C VAL A 528 -11.24 26.82 9.16
N LYS A 529 -10.01 26.37 9.45
CA LYS A 529 -8.83 27.21 9.46
C LYS A 529 -8.58 27.76 8.06
N LYS A 530 -8.52 29.09 7.99
CA LYS A 530 -8.18 29.82 6.78
C LYS A 530 -6.66 29.72 6.53
N PRO A 531 -6.21 29.52 5.28
CA PRO A 531 -4.78 29.57 4.98
C PRO A 531 -4.22 31.00 5.10
N GLU A 532 -3.00 31.12 5.62
CA GLU A 532 -2.36 32.42 5.92
C GLU A 532 -1.31 32.83 4.88
N PHE A 533 -0.47 31.91 4.40
CA PHE A 533 0.66 32.21 3.49
C PHE A 533 0.88 31.08 2.47
N MET A 534 0.39 31.27 1.24
CA MET A 534 0.58 30.32 0.14
C MET A 534 0.10 30.92 -1.18
N SER A 535 0.69 30.49 -2.31
CA SER A 535 0.26 30.90 -3.64
C SER A 535 -1.18 30.48 -3.94
N SER A 536 -1.78 31.11 -4.94
CA SER A 536 -3.21 30.94 -5.25
C SER A 536 -3.57 29.49 -5.62
N GLU A 537 -2.70 28.77 -6.32
CA GLU A 537 -2.89 27.36 -6.67
C GLU A 537 -2.93 26.44 -5.45
N TRP A 538 -2.09 26.71 -4.46
CA TRP A 538 -1.98 25.92 -3.24
C TRP A 538 -3.15 26.23 -2.31
N ALA A 539 -3.50 27.51 -2.14
CA ALA A 539 -4.62 27.93 -1.29
C ALA A 539 -5.96 27.30 -1.71
N ARG A 540 -6.12 27.05 -3.02
CA ARG A 540 -7.27 26.37 -3.60
C ARG A 540 -7.43 24.92 -3.13
N GLN A 541 -6.37 24.28 -2.65
CA GLN A 541 -6.43 22.90 -2.14
C GLN A 541 -6.97 22.80 -0.72
N SER A 542 -7.05 23.92 0.01
CA SER A 542 -7.45 23.92 1.42
C SER A 542 -8.92 23.57 1.63
N ASN A 543 -9.22 22.94 2.77
CA ASN A 543 -10.59 22.68 3.22
C ASN A 543 -11.41 23.98 3.25
N TRP A 544 -10.81 25.10 3.65
CA TRP A 544 -11.48 26.41 3.66
C TRP A 544 -11.94 26.84 2.27
N TYR A 545 -11.05 26.80 1.28
CA TYR A 545 -11.41 27.20 -0.08
C TYR A 545 -12.44 26.25 -0.68
N GLN A 546 -12.25 24.94 -0.51
CA GLN A 546 -13.15 23.91 -1.02
C GLN A 546 -14.56 23.99 -0.40
N LEU A 547 -14.66 24.27 0.91
CA LEU A 547 -15.94 24.52 1.56
C LEU A 547 -16.59 25.84 1.13
N GLY A 548 -15.80 26.87 0.85
CA GLY A 548 -16.29 28.12 0.27
C GLY A 548 -16.90 27.91 -1.11
N MET A 549 -16.25 27.12 -1.97
CA MET A 549 -16.82 26.70 -3.27
C MET A 549 -18.11 25.92 -3.07
N LEU A 550 -18.11 24.92 -2.17
CA LEU A 550 -19.31 24.13 -1.87
C LEU A 550 -20.47 24.99 -1.34
N LEU A 551 -20.19 26.02 -0.53
CA LEU A 551 -21.18 26.97 -0.05
C LEU A 551 -21.78 27.77 -1.22
N SER A 552 -20.93 28.25 -2.13
CA SER A 552 -21.37 28.96 -3.34
C SER A 552 -22.27 28.10 -4.21
N GLU A 553 -21.85 26.87 -4.50
CA GLU A 553 -22.62 25.89 -5.27
C GLU A 553 -23.97 25.58 -4.60
N THR A 554 -23.97 25.39 -3.28
CA THR A 554 -25.18 25.11 -2.51
C THR A 554 -26.14 26.29 -2.55
N LEU A 555 -25.66 27.52 -2.34
CA LEU A 555 -26.46 28.75 -2.43
C LEU A 555 -27.11 28.88 -3.81
N ALA A 556 -26.35 28.67 -4.88
CA ALA A 556 -26.86 28.71 -6.25
C ALA A 556 -27.95 27.66 -6.49
N ARG A 557 -27.71 26.40 -6.10
CA ARG A 557 -28.68 25.29 -6.21
C ARG A 557 -29.98 25.55 -5.44
N THR A 558 -29.91 26.31 -4.35
CA THR A 558 -31.08 26.64 -3.49
C THR A 558 -31.72 28.00 -3.81
N GLY A 559 -31.43 28.59 -4.98
CA GLY A 559 -32.09 29.82 -5.44
C GLY A 559 -31.49 31.13 -4.90
N ARG A 560 -30.25 31.11 -4.40
CA ARG A 560 -29.50 32.28 -3.89
C ARG A 560 -28.20 32.54 -4.67
N PRO A 561 -28.19 32.54 -6.03
CA PRO A 561 -26.96 32.62 -6.83
C PRO A 561 -26.14 33.90 -6.59
N GLY A 562 -26.78 35.04 -6.30
CA GLY A 562 -26.08 36.29 -6.00
C GLY A 562 -25.19 36.19 -4.76
N GLN A 563 -25.66 35.51 -3.72
CA GLN A 563 -24.86 35.31 -2.51
C GLN A 563 -23.74 34.29 -2.72
N GLY A 564 -23.95 33.29 -3.58
CA GLY A 564 -22.87 32.39 -4.00
C GLY A 564 -21.75 33.14 -4.72
N ALA A 565 -22.10 34.06 -5.62
CA ALA A 565 -21.12 34.93 -6.28
C ALA A 565 -20.35 35.82 -5.28
N ASP A 566 -21.00 36.29 -4.21
CA ASP A 566 -20.34 37.06 -3.14
C ASP A 566 -19.29 36.24 -2.39
N VAL A 567 -19.59 34.96 -2.11
CA VAL A 567 -18.64 34.02 -1.48
C VAL A 567 -17.42 33.85 -2.39
N MET A 568 -17.62 33.58 -3.68
CA MET A 568 -16.50 33.42 -4.62
C MET A 568 -15.64 34.68 -4.73
N ARG A 569 -16.26 35.87 -4.81
CA ARG A 569 -15.52 37.15 -4.80
C ARG A 569 -14.68 37.33 -3.54
N ARG A 570 -15.15 36.84 -2.39
CA ARG A 570 -14.39 36.87 -1.13
C ARG A 570 -13.21 35.88 -1.15
N LEU A 571 -13.39 34.71 -1.75
CA LEU A 571 -12.31 33.74 -1.94
C LEU A 571 -11.23 34.30 -2.87
N ASP A 572 -11.62 34.73 -4.07
CA ASP A 572 -10.70 35.26 -5.10
C ASP A 572 -9.98 36.52 -4.62
N GLY A 573 -10.72 37.48 -4.06
CA GLY A 573 -10.13 38.72 -3.53
C GLY A 573 -9.20 38.50 -2.33
N MET A 574 -9.22 37.33 -1.70
CA MET A 574 -8.22 36.92 -0.72
C MET A 574 -6.99 36.31 -1.40
N LEU A 575 -7.17 35.44 -2.39
CA LEU A 575 -6.06 34.88 -3.17
C LEU A 575 -5.19 36.01 -3.76
N ASP A 576 -5.82 37.05 -4.29
CA ASP A 576 -5.13 38.22 -4.85
C ASP A 576 -4.35 39.03 -3.80
N ARG A 577 -4.87 39.14 -2.56
CA ARG A 577 -4.19 39.86 -1.47
C ARG A 577 -3.03 39.08 -0.89
N VAL A 578 -3.17 37.77 -0.75
CA VAL A 578 -2.09 36.91 -0.22
C VAL A 578 -0.97 36.80 -1.25
N GLY A 579 -1.29 36.70 -2.55
CA GLY A 579 -0.29 36.82 -3.63
C GLY A 579 0.44 38.17 -3.63
N GLY A 580 -0.27 39.29 -3.43
CA GLY A 580 0.32 40.64 -3.43
C GLY A 580 1.10 41.06 -2.16
N VAL A 581 1.05 40.27 -1.08
CA VAL A 581 1.93 40.44 0.10
C VAL A 581 3.23 39.66 -0.08
N LEU A 582 3.19 38.51 -0.74
CA LEU A 582 4.36 37.67 -1.03
C LEU A 582 5.36 38.34 -1.99
N GLU A 583 4.90 39.08 -3.01
CA GLU A 583 5.76 39.90 -3.89
C GLU A 583 6.60 40.96 -3.14
N ARG A 584 6.15 41.40 -1.95
CA ARG A 584 6.86 42.42 -1.15
C ARG A 584 7.86 41.82 -0.17
N GLU A 585 7.69 40.56 0.22
CA GLU A 585 8.59 39.88 1.15
C GLU A 585 9.63 39.02 0.44
N SER A 586 9.37 38.49 -0.77
CA SER A 586 10.40 37.83 -1.59
C SER A 586 11.46 38.79 -2.14
N ASN A 587 11.15 40.08 -2.19
CA ASN A 587 12.08 41.18 -2.53
C ASN A 587 12.88 41.71 -1.32
N ARG A 588 12.85 41.02 -0.17
CA ARG A 588 13.69 41.26 1.02
C ARG A 588 14.51 40.01 1.32
#